data_AF-S4W9E9-F1
#
_entry.id   AF-S4W9E9-F1
#
_cell.length_a   1.000
_cell.length_b   1.000
_cell.length_c   1.000
_cell.angle_alpha   90.00
_cell.angle_beta   90.00
_cell.angle_gamma   90.00
#
_symmetry.space_group_name_H-M   'P 1'
#
loop_
_entity.id
_entity.type
_entity.pdbx_description
1 polymer ?
#
loop_
_entity_poly.entity_id
_entity_poly.type
_entity_poly.pdbx_seq_one_letter_code
_entity_poly.pdbx_strand_id
1 'polypeptide(L)'
;GPALFTFADGRYCGANLDRNGLRPCRFYVTDDDIMICASEVGAVDIDPSKIIQKGRLQPGKMLLVDTVEGRVVDDKELKSTVASRFDFKSWVNGNMITMPMIVESLQKMKFPLSTTLAEMKVQNDPRLQAFGYSFEQVSLLLAPMATDSKEALGSMGNDGPLACLATQPRLIYEYFRQLFAK
;
A
#
# COMPACT_ATOMS: atom_id res chain seq x y z
N GLY A 1 5.88 -1.09 -6.70
CA GLY A 1 5.86 -2.36 -7.45
C GLY A 1 6.99 -3.25 -6.96
N PRO A 2 7.20 -4.43 -7.57
CA PRO A 2 8.31 -5.32 -7.24
C PRO A 2 9.64 -4.59 -7.43
N ALA A 3 10.45 -4.53 -6.38
CA ALA A 3 11.74 -3.83 -6.45
C ALA A 3 12.78 -4.54 -5.58
N LEU A 4 13.94 -4.76 -6.18
CA LEU A 4 15.21 -4.98 -5.51
C LEU A 4 16.14 -3.92 -6.07
N PHE A 5 16.77 -3.16 -5.20
CA PHE A 5 17.81 -2.22 -5.61
C PHE A 5 19.01 -2.36 -4.70
N THR A 6 20.18 -2.32 -5.33
CA THR A 6 21.47 -2.19 -4.67
C THR A 6 21.91 -0.74 -4.76
N PHE A 7 22.60 -0.26 -3.74
CA PHE A 7 23.04 1.13 -3.66
C PHE A 7 24.40 1.19 -2.97
N ALA A 8 25.16 2.24 -3.26
CA ALA A 8 26.38 2.58 -2.57
C ALA A 8 26.56 4.10 -2.56
N ASP A 9 27.09 4.66 -1.47
CA ASP A 9 27.33 6.10 -1.31
C ASP A 9 28.80 6.44 -0.98
N GLY A 10 29.71 5.47 -1.14
CA GLY A 10 31.13 5.61 -0.86
C GLY A 10 31.55 5.19 0.56
N ARG A 11 30.62 5.20 1.53
CA ARG A 11 30.82 4.59 2.86
C ARG A 11 29.94 3.38 3.08
N TYR A 12 28.69 3.47 2.66
CA TYR A 12 27.72 2.41 2.78
C TYR A 12 27.53 1.72 1.43
N CYS A 13 27.41 0.40 1.48
CA CYS A 13 26.98 -0.42 0.35
C CYS A 13 25.87 -1.36 0.84
N GLY A 14 24.82 -1.55 0.06
CA GLY A 14 23.70 -2.35 0.52
C GLY A 14 22.67 -2.71 -0.53
N ALA A 15 21.64 -3.41 -0.07
CA ALA A 15 20.49 -3.82 -0.86
C ALA A 15 19.21 -3.66 -0.04
N ASN A 16 18.12 -3.27 -0.71
CA ASN A 16 16.80 -3.18 -0.09
C ASN A 16 15.72 -3.73 -1.02
N LEU A 17 14.65 -4.24 -0.41
CA LEU A 17 13.49 -4.79 -1.08
C LEU A 17 12.29 -3.85 -0.95
N ASP A 18 11.34 -4.03 -1.86
CA ASP A 18 10.01 -3.46 -1.67
C ASP A 18 9.33 -4.02 -0.41
N ARG A 19 8.32 -3.30 0.08
CA ARG A 19 7.58 -3.63 1.31
C ARG A 19 7.00 -5.05 1.36
N ASN A 20 6.75 -5.66 0.20
CA ASN A 20 6.19 -7.01 0.08
C ASN A 20 7.26 -8.06 -0.24
N GLY A 21 8.51 -7.65 -0.52
CA GLY A 21 9.62 -8.52 -0.91
C GLY A 21 9.31 -9.36 -2.15
N LEU A 22 8.80 -8.72 -3.20
CA LEU A 22 8.37 -9.39 -4.43
C LEU A 22 9.53 -9.79 -5.34
N ARG A 23 10.77 -9.42 -4.98
CA ARG A 23 12.01 -9.81 -5.68
C ARG A 23 12.93 -10.58 -4.73
N PRO A 24 13.61 -11.64 -5.22
CA PRO A 24 14.60 -12.35 -4.41
C PRO A 24 15.92 -11.56 -4.32
N CYS A 25 16.52 -11.41 -3.13
CA CYS A 25 17.98 -11.27 -2.96
C CYS A 25 18.44 -12.32 -1.95
N ARG A 26 19.50 -13.03 -2.32
CA ARG A 26 20.24 -13.96 -1.48
C ARG A 26 21.60 -13.37 -1.21
N PHE A 27 22.15 -13.65 -0.05
CA PHE A 27 23.50 -13.22 0.27
C PHE A 27 24.33 -14.32 0.94
N TYR A 28 25.64 -14.23 0.71
CA TYR A 28 26.67 -15.02 1.37
C TYR A 28 27.66 -14.10 2.08
N VAL A 29 28.15 -14.57 3.22
CA VAL A 29 29.28 -13.98 3.94
C VAL A 29 30.36 -15.06 4.02
N THR A 30 31.54 -14.75 3.53
CA THR A 30 32.71 -15.64 3.55
C THR A 30 33.66 -15.32 4.69
N ASP A 31 34.62 -16.20 4.95
CA ASP A 31 35.65 -16.07 5.98
C ASP A 31 36.76 -15.06 5.69
N ASP A 32 36.85 -14.59 4.44
CA ASP A 32 37.70 -13.49 3.99
C ASP A 32 36.98 -12.12 3.98
N ASP A 33 35.93 -11.97 4.80
CA ASP A 33 35.15 -10.73 4.99
C ASP A 33 34.49 -10.18 3.72
N ILE A 34 34.17 -11.06 2.76
CA ILE A 34 33.45 -10.69 1.54
C ILE A 34 31.96 -10.99 1.70
N MET A 35 31.12 -9.98 1.43
CA MET A 35 29.66 -10.16 1.32
C MET A 35 29.21 -10.09 -0.14
N ILE A 36 28.48 -11.11 -0.57
CA ILE A 36 27.97 -11.23 -1.95
C ILE A 36 26.45 -11.26 -1.88
N CYS A 37 25.73 -10.25 -2.43
CA CYS A 37 24.28 -10.35 -2.71
C CYS A 37 24.04 -10.49 -4.21
N ALA A 38 23.14 -11.40 -4.55
CA ALA A 38 22.64 -11.60 -5.90
C ALA A 38 21.15 -11.94 -5.87
N SER A 39 20.48 -11.84 -7.02
CA SER A 39 19.08 -12.23 -7.16
C SER A 39 18.87 -13.74 -6.97
N GLU A 40 19.92 -14.54 -7.20
CA GLU A 40 19.89 -15.99 -7.21
C GLU A 40 21.10 -16.59 -6.48
N VAL A 41 20.98 -17.87 -6.12
CA VAL A 41 22.07 -18.67 -5.56
C VAL A 41 22.97 -19.15 -6.70
N GLY A 42 24.30 -19.13 -6.50
CA GLY A 42 25.25 -19.63 -7.50
C GLY A 42 25.61 -18.64 -8.61
N ALA A 43 25.28 -17.36 -8.43
CA ALA A 43 25.71 -16.30 -9.36
C ALA A 43 27.25 -16.12 -9.39
N VAL A 44 27.93 -16.51 -8.31
CA VAL A 44 29.39 -16.51 -8.18
C VAL A 44 29.80 -17.87 -7.64
N ASP A 45 30.83 -18.47 -8.24
CA ASP A 45 31.41 -19.73 -7.78
C ASP A 45 32.30 -19.49 -6.55
N ILE A 46 31.99 -20.16 -5.46
CA ILE A 46 32.64 -19.99 -4.14
C ILE A 46 32.74 -21.35 -3.49
N ASP A 47 33.91 -21.69 -2.98
CA ASP A 47 34.12 -22.90 -2.19
C ASP A 47 33.19 -22.89 -0.96
N PRO A 48 32.31 -23.90 -0.79
CA PRO A 48 31.42 -24.00 0.36
C PRO A 48 32.13 -23.94 1.72
N SER A 49 33.41 -24.34 1.79
CA SER A 49 34.20 -24.32 3.02
C SER A 49 34.45 -22.90 3.55
N LYS A 50 34.45 -21.89 2.66
CA LYS A 50 34.66 -20.48 3.01
C LYS A 50 33.41 -19.79 3.52
N ILE A 51 32.23 -20.39 3.38
CA ILE A 51 30.97 -19.68 3.62
C ILE A 51 30.58 -19.78 5.10
N ILE A 52 30.68 -18.66 5.81
CA ILE A 52 30.27 -18.55 7.22
C ILE A 52 28.75 -18.44 7.33
N GLN A 53 28.12 -17.64 6.47
CA GLN A 53 26.68 -17.37 6.55
C GLN A 53 26.02 -17.36 5.17
N LYS A 54 24.81 -17.93 5.12
CA LYS A 54 23.92 -17.86 3.96
C LYS A 54 22.59 -17.28 4.40
N GLY A 55 22.06 -16.34 3.64
CA GLY A 55 20.82 -15.64 3.99
C GLY A 55 19.99 -15.21 2.80
N ARG A 56 18.84 -14.64 3.11
CA ARG A 56 17.97 -13.96 2.14
C ARG A 56 17.48 -12.66 2.73
N LEU A 57 17.33 -11.65 1.88
CA LEU A 57 16.73 -10.38 2.28
C LEU A 57 15.22 -10.57 2.44
N GLN A 58 14.67 -10.07 3.55
CA GLN A 58 13.25 -10.20 3.90
C GLN A 58 12.53 -8.87 3.66
N PRO A 59 11.20 -8.90 3.39
CA PRO A 59 10.42 -7.68 3.25
C PRO A 59 10.63 -6.72 4.44
N GLY A 60 10.92 -5.46 4.13
CA GLY A 60 11.14 -4.43 5.13
C GLY A 60 12.47 -4.51 5.89
N LYS A 61 13.38 -5.44 5.57
CA LYS A 61 14.75 -5.45 6.10
C LYS A 61 15.72 -4.87 5.08
N MET A 62 16.73 -4.17 5.58
CA MET A 62 17.82 -3.62 4.77
C MET A 62 19.10 -4.43 5.01
N LEU A 63 19.81 -4.77 3.94
CA LEU A 63 21.17 -5.29 4.01
C LEU A 63 22.11 -4.12 3.82
N LEU A 64 22.95 -3.83 4.81
CA LEU A 64 23.82 -2.66 4.81
C LEU A 64 25.20 -3.03 5.35
N VAL A 65 26.25 -2.64 4.63
CA VAL A 65 27.65 -2.78 5.02
C VAL A 65 28.24 -1.38 5.16
N ASP A 66 28.87 -1.11 6.29
CA ASP A 66 29.68 0.09 6.50
C ASP A 66 31.14 -0.23 6.15
N THR A 67 31.65 0.33 5.07
CA THR A 67 33.02 0.06 4.59
C THR A 67 34.08 0.79 5.39
N VAL A 68 33.71 1.76 6.23
CA VAL A 68 34.65 2.46 7.13
C VAL A 68 34.80 1.69 8.44
N GLU A 69 33.70 1.21 9.00
CA GLU A 69 33.72 0.38 10.22
C GLU A 69 34.01 -1.10 9.94
N GLY A 70 33.92 -1.54 8.68
CA GLY A 70 34.22 -2.91 8.27
C GLY A 70 33.20 -3.94 8.79
N ARG A 71 31.93 -3.55 8.92
CA ARG A 71 30.89 -4.43 9.50
C ARG A 71 29.58 -4.39 8.74
N VAL A 72 28.81 -5.48 8.86
CA VAL A 72 27.40 -5.52 8.47
C VAL A 72 26.58 -4.84 9.56
N VAL A 73 25.79 -3.84 9.18
CA VAL A 73 24.93 -3.07 10.10
C VAL A 73 23.62 -3.83 10.31
N ASP A 74 23.24 -4.04 11.57
CA ASP A 74 21.97 -4.68 11.89
C ASP A 74 20.78 -3.76 11.54
N ASP A 75 19.72 -4.34 10.97
CA ASP A 75 18.54 -3.59 10.53
C ASP A 75 17.83 -2.87 11.68
N LYS A 76 17.79 -3.46 12.89
CA LYS A 76 17.17 -2.81 14.06
C LYS A 76 18.04 -1.68 14.57
N GLU A 77 19.35 -1.89 14.62
CA GLU A 77 20.32 -0.85 14.99
C GLU A 77 20.19 0.34 14.04
N LEU A 78 20.23 0.10 12.73
CA LEU A 78 20.09 1.12 11.70
C LEU A 78 18.81 1.93 11.87
N LYS A 79 17.66 1.24 11.99
CA LYS A 79 16.36 1.90 12.15
C LYS A 79 16.24 2.67 13.45
N SER A 80 16.79 2.13 14.54
CA SER A 80 16.82 2.81 15.84
C SER A 80 17.63 4.10 15.76
N THR A 81 18.83 4.05 15.18
CA THR A 81 19.70 5.22 15.00
C THR A 81 19.05 6.29 14.14
N VAL A 82 18.35 5.90 13.06
CA VAL A 82 17.64 6.87 12.20
C VAL A 82 16.41 7.44 12.90
N ALA A 83 15.61 6.60 13.56
CA ALA A 83 14.39 7.03 14.25
C ALA A 83 14.67 7.92 15.47
N SER A 84 15.86 7.85 16.05
CA SER A 84 16.28 8.65 17.21
C SER A 84 16.98 9.97 16.84
N ARG A 85 17.21 10.26 15.56
CA ARG A 85 17.83 11.54 15.12
C ARG A 85 17.01 12.77 15.52
N PHE A 86 15.69 12.62 15.53
CA PHE A 86 14.76 13.67 15.89
C PHE A 86 13.58 13.06 16.67
N ASP A 87 12.88 13.88 17.43
CA ASP A 87 11.65 13.47 18.12
C ASP A 87 10.46 13.47 17.15
N PHE A 88 10.47 12.53 16.20
CA PHE A 88 9.38 12.34 15.24
C PHE A 88 8.05 12.07 15.94
N LYS A 89 8.09 11.50 17.15
CA LYS A 89 6.88 11.19 17.92
C LYS A 89 6.17 12.47 18.36
N SER A 90 6.88 13.48 18.89
CA SER A 90 6.21 14.74 19.23
C SER A 90 5.74 15.49 17.99
N TRP A 91 6.44 15.39 16.86
CA TRP A 91 6.01 16.02 15.61
C TRP A 91 4.68 15.42 15.12
N VAL A 92 4.57 14.10 15.15
CA VAL A 92 3.32 13.40 14.81
C VAL A 92 2.22 13.76 15.81
N ASN A 93 2.48 13.65 17.10
CA ASN A 93 1.45 13.89 18.13
C ASN A 93 0.98 15.36 18.19
N GLY A 94 1.87 16.31 17.90
CA GLY A 94 1.55 17.74 17.95
C GLY A 94 0.81 18.26 16.72
N ASN A 95 0.94 17.59 15.56
CA ASN A 95 0.44 18.10 14.29
C ASN A 95 -0.54 17.17 13.56
N MET A 96 -0.68 15.91 13.98
CA MET A 96 -1.62 14.97 13.38
C MET A 96 -3.03 15.21 13.90
N ILE A 97 -3.92 15.66 13.02
CA ILE A 97 -5.35 15.72 13.29
C ILE A 97 -5.97 14.40 12.85
N THR A 98 -6.66 13.72 13.76
CA THR A 98 -7.34 12.45 13.48
C THR A 98 -8.85 12.64 13.41
N MET A 99 -9.54 11.77 12.66
CA MET A 99 -11.01 11.81 12.58
C MET A 99 -11.70 11.73 13.95
N PRO A 100 -11.27 10.89 14.91
CA PRO A 100 -11.83 10.90 16.27
C PRO A 100 -11.74 12.26 16.96
N MET A 101 -10.61 12.98 16.82
CA MET A 101 -10.46 14.32 17.42
C MET A 101 -11.42 15.33 16.79
N ILE A 102 -11.64 15.25 15.48
CA ILE A 102 -12.60 16.11 14.77
C ILE A 102 -14.01 15.83 15.26
N VAL A 103 -14.41 14.56 15.34
CA VAL A 103 -15.74 14.15 15.82
C VAL A 103 -15.99 14.63 17.25
N GLU A 104 -15.02 14.45 18.15
CA GLU A 104 -15.11 14.92 19.54
C GLU A 104 -15.26 16.45 19.60
N SER A 105 -14.51 17.18 18.76
CA SER A 105 -14.58 18.64 18.68
C SER A 105 -15.95 19.14 18.18
N LEU A 106 -16.49 18.50 17.13
CA LEU A 106 -17.82 18.82 16.60
C LEU A 106 -18.94 18.49 17.62
N GLN A 107 -18.80 17.39 18.36
CA GLN A 107 -19.73 17.05 19.45
C GLN A 107 -19.69 18.10 20.56
N LYS A 108 -18.50 18.58 20.96
CA LYS A 108 -18.35 19.67 21.96
C LYS A 108 -18.99 20.97 21.50
N MET A 109 -18.89 21.31 20.22
CA MET A 109 -19.56 22.46 19.61
C MET A 109 -21.06 22.27 19.42
N LYS A 110 -21.62 21.10 19.77
CA LYS A 110 -23.01 20.72 19.50
C LYS A 110 -23.38 20.82 18.02
N PHE A 111 -22.40 20.60 17.13
CA PHE A 111 -22.66 20.56 15.71
C PHE A 111 -23.51 19.31 15.39
N PRO A 112 -24.60 19.44 14.61
CA PRO A 112 -25.43 18.30 14.26
C PRO A 112 -24.66 17.35 13.35
N LEU A 113 -24.21 16.22 13.90
CA LEU A 113 -23.51 15.16 13.16
C LEU A 113 -24.47 14.15 12.52
N SER A 114 -25.75 14.18 12.90
CA SER A 114 -26.78 13.32 12.34
C SER A 114 -27.67 14.12 11.41
N THR A 115 -28.02 13.51 10.27
CA THR A 115 -29.04 14.03 9.37
C THR A 115 -30.33 13.28 9.63
N THR A 116 -31.45 14.00 9.73
CA THR A 116 -32.77 13.37 9.75
C THR A 116 -33.03 12.72 8.41
N LEU A 117 -33.34 11.41 8.43
CA LEU A 117 -33.79 10.72 7.22
C LEU A 117 -35.11 11.37 6.77
N ALA A 118 -35.15 11.81 5.52
CA ALA A 118 -36.40 12.23 4.92
C ALA A 118 -37.34 11.03 4.83
N GLU A 119 -38.63 11.22 5.11
CA GLU A 119 -39.67 10.17 4.99
C GLU A 119 -39.93 9.75 3.53
N MET A 120 -39.21 10.36 2.59
CA MET A 120 -39.33 10.09 1.16
C MET A 120 -38.80 8.70 0.82
N LYS A 121 -39.61 7.92 0.08
CA LYS A 121 -39.16 6.67 -0.52
C LYS A 121 -38.04 6.95 -1.52
N VAL A 122 -37.02 6.10 -1.53
CA VAL A 122 -35.87 6.14 -2.45
C VAL A 122 -36.29 6.35 -3.91
N GLN A 123 -37.34 5.68 -4.36
CA GLN A 123 -37.86 5.76 -5.73
C GLN A 123 -38.32 7.17 -6.14
N ASN A 124 -38.68 8.00 -5.16
CA ASN A 124 -39.23 9.33 -5.37
C ASN A 124 -38.20 10.43 -5.11
N ASP A 125 -36.94 10.10 -4.81
CA ASP A 125 -35.90 11.09 -4.55
C ASP A 125 -35.37 11.70 -5.85
N PRO A 126 -35.67 12.97 -6.16
CA PRO A 126 -35.24 13.60 -7.40
C PRO A 126 -33.72 13.75 -7.49
N ARG A 127 -33.00 13.70 -6.35
CA ARG A 127 -31.54 13.77 -6.32
C ARG A 127 -30.92 12.53 -6.95
N LEU A 128 -31.50 11.35 -6.68
CA LEU A 128 -31.01 10.10 -7.26
C LEU A 128 -31.11 10.14 -8.79
N GLN A 129 -32.25 10.60 -9.31
CA GLN A 129 -32.43 10.79 -10.76
C GLN A 129 -31.47 11.85 -11.33
N ALA A 130 -31.29 12.98 -10.64
CA ALA A 130 -30.37 14.03 -11.07
C ALA A 130 -28.90 13.55 -11.14
N PHE A 131 -28.50 12.64 -10.26
CA PHE A 131 -27.17 12.01 -10.27
C PHE A 131 -27.12 10.72 -11.11
N GLY A 132 -28.17 10.39 -11.87
CA GLY A 132 -28.21 9.25 -12.78
C GLY A 132 -28.32 7.88 -12.12
N TYR A 133 -28.74 7.81 -10.85
CA TYR A 133 -29.00 6.55 -10.17
C TYR A 133 -30.30 5.92 -10.66
N SER A 134 -30.22 4.67 -11.14
CA SER A 134 -31.40 3.85 -11.44
C SER A 134 -31.87 3.07 -10.22
N PHE A 135 -33.13 2.65 -10.21
CA PHE A 135 -33.66 1.75 -9.18
C PHE A 135 -32.83 0.47 -9.06
N GLU A 136 -32.40 -0.08 -10.20
CA GLU A 136 -31.55 -1.27 -10.26
C GLU A 136 -30.20 -1.06 -9.58
N GLN A 137 -29.53 0.07 -9.84
CA GLN A 137 -28.25 0.38 -9.17
C GLN A 137 -28.42 0.48 -7.64
N VAL A 138 -29.52 1.08 -7.18
CA VAL A 138 -29.77 1.19 -5.74
C VAL A 138 -30.08 -0.18 -5.12
N SER A 139 -30.95 -0.96 -5.74
CA SER A 139 -31.37 -2.26 -5.21
C SER A 139 -30.32 -3.37 -5.36
N LEU A 140 -29.59 -3.41 -6.46
CA LEU A 140 -28.61 -4.46 -6.73
C LEU A 140 -27.19 -4.13 -6.26
N LEU A 141 -26.82 -2.84 -6.15
CA LEU A 141 -25.47 -2.45 -5.73
C LEU A 141 -25.45 -1.85 -4.32
N LEU A 142 -26.26 -0.80 -4.08
CA LEU A 142 -26.22 -0.08 -2.80
C LEU A 142 -26.84 -0.87 -1.64
N ALA A 143 -27.96 -1.55 -1.85
CA ALA A 143 -28.63 -2.29 -0.77
C ALA A 143 -27.79 -3.47 -0.23
N PRO A 144 -27.10 -4.28 -1.06
CA PRO A 144 -26.15 -5.28 -0.56
C PRO A 144 -24.97 -4.66 0.18
N MET A 145 -24.40 -3.55 -0.30
CA MET A 145 -23.33 -2.85 0.43
C MET A 145 -23.77 -2.38 1.82
N ALA A 146 -25.01 -1.89 1.94
CA ALA A 146 -25.57 -1.44 3.22
C ALA A 146 -25.88 -2.61 4.17
N THR A 147 -26.29 -3.77 3.64
CA THR A 147 -26.74 -4.91 4.44
C THR A 147 -25.58 -5.83 4.84
N ASP A 148 -24.71 -6.16 3.88
CA ASP A 148 -23.65 -7.16 4.03
C ASP A 148 -22.26 -6.56 4.23
N SER A 149 -22.13 -5.22 4.12
CA SER A 149 -20.83 -4.52 4.13
C SER A 149 -19.86 -5.03 3.06
N LYS A 150 -20.38 -5.53 1.94
CA LYS A 150 -19.63 -6.07 0.81
C LYS A 150 -20.19 -5.52 -0.50
N GLU A 151 -19.34 -5.40 -1.51
CA GLU A 151 -19.79 -5.07 -2.85
C GLU A 151 -20.67 -6.19 -3.43
N ALA A 152 -21.59 -5.81 -4.32
CA ALA A 152 -22.46 -6.77 -4.98
C ALA A 152 -21.67 -7.64 -5.96
N LEU A 153 -21.89 -8.95 -5.90
CA LEU A 153 -21.31 -9.90 -6.85
C LEU A 153 -22.27 -10.14 -8.01
N GLY A 154 -21.70 -10.18 -9.22
CA GLY A 154 -22.38 -10.52 -10.45
C GLY A 154 -21.58 -11.55 -11.26
N SER A 155 -22.21 -12.12 -12.27
CA SER A 155 -21.59 -13.02 -13.24
C SER A 155 -21.91 -12.56 -14.66
N MET A 156 -21.33 -13.24 -15.66
CA MET A 156 -21.37 -12.88 -17.09
C MET A 156 -20.53 -11.65 -17.45
N GLY A 157 -20.30 -11.48 -18.75
CA GLY A 157 -19.60 -10.31 -19.30
C GLY A 157 -20.48 -9.06 -19.30
N ASN A 158 -19.84 -7.90 -19.44
CA ASN A 158 -20.56 -6.65 -19.67
C ASN A 158 -20.82 -6.48 -21.17
N ASP A 159 -22.03 -6.82 -21.60
CA ASP A 159 -22.49 -6.69 -22.99
C ASP A 159 -22.99 -5.26 -23.33
N GLY A 160 -22.89 -4.32 -22.39
CA GLY A 160 -23.25 -2.93 -22.60
C GLY A 160 -22.29 -2.21 -23.57
N PRO A 161 -22.79 -1.25 -24.37
CA PRO A 161 -21.92 -0.45 -25.23
C PRO A 161 -20.90 0.33 -24.39
N LEU A 162 -19.74 0.62 -24.97
CA LEU A 162 -18.79 1.55 -24.36
C LEU A 162 -19.47 2.89 -24.10
N ALA A 163 -19.07 3.58 -23.03
CA ALA A 163 -19.75 4.80 -22.59
C ALA A 163 -19.86 5.87 -23.70
N CYS A 164 -18.83 5.99 -24.55
CA CYS A 164 -18.81 6.91 -25.70
C CYS A 164 -19.70 6.50 -26.88
N LEU A 165 -20.16 5.25 -26.94
CA LEU A 165 -21.04 4.71 -27.98
C LEU A 165 -22.49 4.55 -27.48
N ALA A 166 -22.71 4.73 -26.19
CA ALA A 166 -24.03 4.59 -25.60
C ALA A 166 -24.95 5.73 -26.06
N THR A 167 -26.19 5.38 -26.44
CA THR A 167 -27.25 6.36 -26.75
C THR A 167 -27.85 6.98 -25.49
N GLN A 168 -27.75 6.28 -24.35
CA GLN A 168 -28.20 6.74 -23.05
C GLN A 168 -27.13 7.58 -22.36
N PRO A 169 -27.52 8.57 -21.52
CA PRO A 169 -26.56 9.33 -20.73
C PRO A 169 -25.78 8.41 -19.80
N ARG A 170 -24.44 8.51 -19.85
CA ARG A 170 -23.53 7.74 -19.00
C ARG A 170 -22.84 8.62 -17.98
N LEU A 171 -22.60 8.08 -16.79
CA LEU A 171 -21.86 8.78 -15.75
C LEU A 171 -20.38 8.90 -16.13
N ILE A 172 -19.73 9.96 -15.65
CA ILE A 172 -18.32 10.23 -15.94
C ILE A 172 -17.41 9.05 -15.57
N TYR A 173 -17.74 8.32 -14.51
CA TYR A 173 -16.96 7.18 -14.02
C TYR A 173 -16.97 5.99 -14.98
N GLU A 174 -17.95 5.85 -15.89
CA GLU A 174 -17.98 4.76 -16.89
C GLU A 174 -16.91 4.93 -17.99
N TYR A 175 -16.35 6.12 -18.13
CA TYR A 175 -15.27 6.41 -19.08
C TYR A 175 -13.89 6.01 -18.54
N PHE A 176 -13.76 5.86 -17.21
CA PHE A 176 -12.51 5.47 -16.57
C PHE A 176 -12.48 3.96 -16.40
N ARG A 177 -11.44 3.30 -16.92
CA ARG A 177 -11.20 1.87 -16.73
C ARG A 177 -10.10 1.66 -15.70
N GLN A 178 -10.38 0.83 -14.70
CA GLN A 178 -9.38 0.44 -13.72
C GLN A 178 -8.28 -0.35 -14.41
N LEU A 179 -7.05 0.14 -14.30
CA LEU A 179 -5.87 -0.61 -14.73
C LEU A 179 -5.59 -1.70 -13.70
N PHE A 180 -5.13 -2.85 -14.17
CA PHE A 180 -4.65 -3.94 -13.33
C PHE A 180 -3.27 -4.37 -13.80
N ALA A 181 -2.43 -4.78 -12.86
CA ALA A 181 -1.17 -5.42 -13.17
C ALA A 181 -1.46 -6.82 -13.75
N LYS A 182 -0.83 -7.14 -14.88
CA LYS A 182 -0.81 -8.49 -15.44
C LYS A 182 0.50 -9.18 -15.06
#